data_AF-A0A355FEM9-F1
#
_entry.id   AF-A0A355FEM9-F1
#
_cell.length_a   1.000
_cell.length_b   1.000
_cell.length_c   1.000
_cell.angle_alpha   90.00
_cell.angle_beta   90.00
_cell.angle_gamma   90.00
#
_symmetry.space_group_name_H-M   'P 1'
#
loop_
_entity.id
_entity.type
_entity.pdbx_description
1 polymer ?
#
loop_
_entity_poly.entity_id
_entity_poly.type
_entity_poly.pdbx_seq_one_letter_code
_entity_poly.pdbx_strand_id
1 'polypeptide(L)'
;TNSGQTVTANTATDGWSSSTIVIPQENVTGARLIITLKAGAGKFEWNFPSPTTFQPGKEYSYLITVSKTGITVSSSGIAIWAGTGDAPTTGTAQRAYKVGDYYPDPANSNTAIGVVFQITDQGGAHGKIVSLDEKTEFSWGKSKRDEKSAGVAGIRDENDGAAATRNIITQYELSYDLQKYYQGFHWIFWTKNSRKADGEWYLPAKNELKEFITQWKSDKPGWNTKFIDAGGSAMDATYYWSSTEYDHTFAYFVNIAGATGYSTYNKETKVAETQYGNYPFGVRAIKKF
;
A
#
# COMPACT_ATOMS: atom_id res chain seq x y z
N THR A 1 14.68 5.45 -0.41
CA THR A 1 15.52 6.18 0.57
C THR A 1 16.87 6.41 -0.08
N ASN A 2 17.52 7.55 0.16
CA ASN A 2 18.91 7.78 -0.29
C ASN A 2 19.95 7.15 0.67
N SER A 3 19.52 6.21 1.52
CA SER A 3 20.39 5.62 2.54
C SER A 3 21.54 4.87 1.88
N GLY A 4 22.77 5.30 2.17
CA GLY A 4 23.99 4.73 1.60
C GLY A 4 24.26 5.08 0.14
N GLN A 5 23.47 5.95 -0.50
CA GLN A 5 23.69 6.34 -1.90
C GLN A 5 24.40 7.69 -2.03
N THR A 6 25.25 7.81 -3.05
CA THR A 6 25.85 9.09 -3.46
C THR A 6 24.99 9.68 -4.57
N VAL A 7 24.41 10.86 -4.33
CA VAL A 7 23.66 11.60 -5.35
C VAL A 7 24.58 12.64 -5.96
N THR A 8 24.76 12.59 -7.28
CA THR A 8 25.57 13.59 -7.99
C THR A 8 24.70 14.78 -8.35
N ALA A 9 25.06 15.96 -7.85
CA ALA A 9 24.33 17.18 -8.14
C ALA A 9 24.63 17.70 -9.55
N ASN A 10 23.63 18.31 -10.18
CA ASN A 10 23.77 18.98 -11.46
C ASN A 10 24.46 20.32 -11.25
N THR A 11 25.73 20.40 -11.67
CA THR A 11 26.58 21.58 -11.49
C THR A 11 26.58 22.42 -12.76
N ALA A 12 26.34 23.72 -12.60
CA ALA A 12 26.42 24.68 -13.69
C ALA A 12 27.80 24.64 -14.38
N THR A 13 27.85 24.99 -15.67
CA THR A 13 29.09 24.92 -16.48
C THR A 13 30.21 25.79 -15.91
N ASP A 14 29.85 26.88 -15.22
CA ASP A 14 30.76 27.79 -14.56
C ASP A 14 31.29 27.26 -13.20
N GLY A 15 30.67 26.20 -12.66
CA GLY A 15 31.03 25.59 -11.38
C GLY A 15 30.54 26.35 -10.14
N TRP A 16 29.79 27.44 -10.29
CA TRP A 16 29.41 28.32 -9.17
C TRP A 16 28.14 27.88 -8.44
N SER A 17 27.32 27.05 -9.08
CA SER A 17 26.10 26.53 -8.50
C SER A 17 25.92 25.06 -8.82
N SER A 18 25.28 24.34 -7.90
CA SER A 18 24.93 22.94 -8.08
C SER A 18 23.62 22.64 -7.36
N SER A 19 22.77 21.83 -7.96
CA SER A 19 21.48 21.47 -7.40
C SER A 19 21.19 19.97 -7.57
N THR A 20 20.45 19.40 -6.62
CA THR A 20 20.00 18.02 -6.70
C THR A 20 18.66 17.85 -6.01
N ILE A 21 17.92 16.84 -6.45
CA ILE A 21 16.73 16.37 -5.73
C ILE A 21 17.17 15.36 -4.67
N VAL A 22 16.73 15.58 -3.44
CA VAL A 22 16.90 14.64 -2.33
C VAL A 22 15.53 14.10 -1.96
N ILE A 23 15.44 12.79 -1.74
CA ILE A 23 14.21 12.14 -1.34
C ILE A 23 13.89 12.54 0.11
N PRO A 24 12.66 12.95 0.44
CA PRO A 24 12.30 13.31 1.81
C PRO A 24 12.60 12.18 2.80
N GLN A 25 13.20 12.55 3.93
CA GLN A 25 13.67 11.60 4.94
C GLN A 25 13.87 12.30 6.27
N GLU A 26 13.56 11.60 7.35
CA GLU A 26 13.70 12.07 8.73
C GLU A 26 14.89 11.39 9.42
N ASN A 27 15.46 12.05 10.43
CA ASN A 27 16.50 11.49 11.29
C ASN A 27 17.74 10.97 10.54
N VAL A 28 18.15 11.66 9.48
CA VAL A 28 19.34 11.30 8.71
C VAL A 28 20.57 11.54 9.55
N THR A 29 21.40 10.50 9.68
CA THR A 29 22.70 10.53 10.35
C THR A 29 23.81 10.28 9.33
N GLY A 30 24.98 10.90 9.53
CA GLY A 30 26.16 10.67 8.68
C GLY A 30 26.07 11.22 7.23
N ALA A 31 25.07 12.04 6.91
CA ALA A 31 25.00 12.71 5.62
C ALA A 31 26.17 13.70 5.44
N ARG A 32 26.78 13.69 4.26
CA ARG A 32 27.89 14.57 3.90
C ARG A 32 27.73 15.16 2.50
N LEU A 33 28.13 16.41 2.36
CA LEU A 33 28.37 17.05 1.08
C LEU A 33 29.82 16.79 0.66
N ILE A 34 30.01 16.32 -0.58
CA ILE A 34 31.33 16.12 -1.17
C ILE A 34 31.48 17.10 -2.32
N ILE A 35 32.53 17.91 -2.28
CA ILE A 35 32.89 18.85 -3.35
C ILE A 35 34.19 18.36 -3.97
N THR A 36 34.19 18.18 -5.29
CA THR A 36 35.37 17.77 -6.05
C THR A 36 35.74 18.88 -7.01
N LEU A 37 36.98 19.36 -6.91
CA LEU A 37 37.50 20.35 -7.85
C LEU A 37 37.80 19.69 -9.21
N LYS A 38 37.62 20.45 -10.28
CA LYS A 38 37.90 20.00 -11.66
C LYS A 38 39.33 19.44 -11.76
N ALA A 39 39.50 18.41 -12.60
CA ALA A 39 40.77 17.70 -12.82
C ALA A 39 41.34 16.98 -11.57
N GLY A 40 40.50 16.64 -10.58
CA GLY A 40 40.92 15.86 -9.41
C GLY A 40 41.86 16.61 -8.47
N ALA A 41 41.93 17.94 -8.59
CA ALA A 41 42.85 18.80 -7.85
C ALA A 41 42.60 18.86 -6.33
N GLY A 42 41.51 18.25 -5.84
CA GLY A 42 41.19 18.16 -4.43
C GLY A 42 39.75 17.75 -4.17
N LYS A 43 39.50 17.21 -2.98
CA LYS A 43 38.18 16.87 -2.47
C LYS A 43 37.99 17.52 -1.10
N PHE A 44 36.83 18.10 -0.88
CA PHE A 44 36.40 18.60 0.41
C PHE A 44 35.13 17.88 0.85
N GLU A 45 35.03 17.62 2.15
CA GLU A 45 33.86 16.99 2.76
C GLU A 45 33.32 17.90 3.86
N TRP A 46 31.99 18.03 3.90
CA TRP A 46 31.29 18.70 4.98
C TRP A 46 30.14 17.84 5.46
N ASN A 47 30.02 17.65 6.78
CA ASN A 47 28.95 16.86 7.36
C ASN A 47 27.74 17.75 7.66
N PHE A 48 26.55 17.25 7.32
CA PHE A 48 25.31 17.89 7.75
C PHE A 48 25.17 17.79 9.27
N PRO A 49 24.41 18.70 9.91
CA PRO A 49 23.99 18.54 11.29
C PRO A 49 23.35 17.17 11.51
N SER A 50 23.64 16.50 12.62
CA SER A 50 23.09 15.18 12.91
C SER A 50 22.21 15.24 14.16
N PRO A 51 20.93 14.86 14.09
CA PRO A 51 20.20 14.42 12.89
C PRO A 51 19.81 15.58 11.96
N THR A 52 19.69 15.29 10.66
CA THR A 52 19.06 16.20 9.67
C THR A 52 17.74 15.61 9.16
N THR A 53 16.75 16.47 8.94
CA THR A 53 15.48 16.11 8.29
C THR A 53 15.36 16.88 6.97
N PHE A 54 15.10 16.16 5.88
CA PHE A 54 14.77 16.72 4.57
C PHE A 54 13.26 16.59 4.34
N GLN A 55 12.56 17.72 4.40
CA GLN A 55 11.10 17.79 4.28
C GLN A 55 10.64 17.80 2.83
N PRO A 56 9.46 17.24 2.51
CA PRO A 56 8.87 17.35 1.18
C PRO A 56 8.56 18.82 0.84
N GLY A 57 8.80 19.21 -0.42
CA GLY A 57 8.47 20.55 -0.93
C GLY A 57 9.33 21.69 -0.37
N LYS A 58 10.47 21.37 0.27
CA LYS A 58 11.40 22.37 0.80
C LYS A 58 12.68 22.45 -0.02
N GLU A 59 13.17 23.66 -0.20
CA GLU A 59 14.50 23.94 -0.71
C GLU A 59 15.46 24.20 0.45
N TYR A 60 16.62 23.56 0.39
CA TYR A 60 17.70 23.72 1.37
C TYR A 60 18.88 24.38 0.66
N SER A 61 19.07 25.68 0.89
CA SER A 61 20.10 26.45 0.19
C SER A 61 21.33 26.60 1.09
N TYR A 62 22.51 26.30 0.53
CA TYR A 62 23.78 26.42 1.23
C TYR A 62 24.73 27.32 0.44
N LEU A 63 25.35 28.27 1.13
CA LEU A 63 26.46 29.04 0.60
C LEU A 63 27.76 28.32 0.96
N ILE A 64 28.55 28.01 -0.06
CA ILE A 64 29.79 27.26 0.08
C ILE A 64 30.93 28.16 -0.35
N THR A 65 31.89 28.38 0.55
CA THR A 65 33.13 29.09 0.25
C THR A 65 34.28 28.11 0.31
N VAL A 66 34.96 27.93 -0.82
CA VAL A 66 36.18 27.11 -0.92
C VAL A 66 37.40 28.02 -0.80
N SER A 67 38.34 27.65 0.07
CA SER A 67 39.63 28.33 0.23
C SER A 67 40.79 27.36 0.01
N LYS A 68 42.02 27.87 0.03
CA LYS A 68 43.23 27.02 -0.05
C LYS A 68 43.40 26.10 1.16
N THR A 69 42.73 26.38 2.28
CA THR A 69 42.89 25.66 3.56
C THR A 69 41.68 24.82 3.94
N GLY A 70 40.58 24.90 3.20
CA GLY A 70 39.38 24.12 3.49
C GLY A 70 38.11 24.69 2.88
N ILE A 71 36.96 24.32 3.45
CA ILE A 71 35.65 24.84 3.07
C ILE A 71 34.92 25.40 4.28
N THR A 72 34.12 26.43 4.04
CA THR A 72 33.07 26.85 4.96
C THR A 72 31.73 26.70 4.27
N VAL A 73 30.76 26.15 4.99
CA VAL A 73 29.39 25.96 4.51
C VAL A 73 28.48 26.66 5.50
N SER A 74 27.67 27.59 5.03
CA SER A 74 26.61 28.23 5.81
C SER A 74 25.25 27.91 5.19
N SER A 75 24.27 27.61 6.04
CA SER A 75 22.89 27.52 5.59
C SER A 75 22.39 28.92 5.25
N SER A 76 21.92 29.12 4.02
CA SER A 76 21.27 30.35 3.58
C SER A 76 19.78 30.36 3.90
N GLY A 77 19.24 29.24 4.39
CA GLY A 77 17.86 29.09 4.82
C GLY A 77 17.19 27.84 4.28
N ILE A 78 16.01 27.54 4.83
CA ILE A 78 15.09 26.53 4.32
C ILE A 78 13.85 27.28 3.84
N ALA A 79 13.54 27.19 2.56
CA ALA A 79 12.40 27.87 1.95
C ALA A 79 11.38 26.87 1.42
N ILE A 80 10.16 27.34 1.16
CA ILE A 80 9.26 26.61 0.27
C ILE A 80 9.92 26.60 -1.10
N TRP A 81 10.06 25.42 -1.69
CA TRP A 81 10.60 25.34 -3.03
C TRP A 81 9.64 26.02 -4.01
N ALA A 82 10.09 27.10 -4.63
CA ALA A 82 9.27 27.97 -5.47
C ALA A 82 9.32 27.60 -6.97
N GLY A 83 10.19 26.66 -7.35
CA GLY A 83 10.34 26.17 -8.73
C GLY A 83 10.61 27.28 -9.75
N THR A 84 11.87 27.61 -10.03
CA THR A 84 12.23 28.43 -11.19
C THR A 84 12.61 27.53 -12.36
N GLY A 85 11.60 27.09 -13.12
CA GLY A 85 11.73 26.12 -14.21
C GLY A 85 10.48 25.25 -14.34
N ASP A 86 10.54 24.19 -15.16
CA ASP A 86 9.45 23.22 -15.38
C ASP A 86 8.73 22.86 -14.08
N ALA A 87 7.42 22.60 -14.19
CA ALA A 87 6.61 22.15 -13.06
C ALA A 87 7.31 20.99 -12.34
N PRO A 88 7.29 20.94 -10.99
CA PRO A 88 7.82 19.81 -10.23
C PRO A 88 7.45 18.50 -10.90
N THR A 89 8.44 17.78 -11.39
CA THR A 89 8.26 16.35 -11.58
C THR A 89 8.39 15.76 -10.19
N THR A 90 7.25 15.47 -9.55
CA THR A 90 7.21 14.69 -8.31
C THR A 90 7.83 13.33 -8.60
N GLY A 91 9.11 13.19 -8.27
CA GLY A 91 9.80 11.90 -8.26
C GLY A 91 9.66 11.28 -6.88
N THR A 92 8.75 10.32 -6.73
CA THR A 92 8.75 9.44 -5.57
C THR A 92 9.96 8.51 -5.68
N ALA A 93 10.68 8.34 -4.57
CA ALA A 93 11.66 7.27 -4.40
C ALA A 93 10.96 5.91 -4.40
N GLN A 94 10.47 5.47 -5.55
CA GLN A 94 9.63 4.30 -5.61
C GLN A 94 10.53 3.09 -5.46
N ARG A 95 10.42 2.40 -4.32
CA ARG A 95 11.05 1.08 -4.14
C ARG A 95 10.36 0.12 -5.12
N ALA A 96 11.15 -0.63 -5.87
CA ALA A 96 10.66 -1.73 -6.67
C ALA A 96 10.31 -2.90 -5.72
N TYR A 97 9.04 -3.23 -5.64
CA TYR A 97 8.53 -4.39 -4.91
C TYR A 97 8.45 -5.62 -5.82
N LYS A 98 8.46 -6.79 -5.21
CA LYS A 98 8.10 -8.07 -5.82
C LYS A 98 7.00 -8.76 -5.03
N VAL A 99 6.31 -9.71 -5.67
CA VAL A 99 5.35 -10.59 -4.99
C VAL A 99 6.03 -11.30 -3.81
N GLY A 100 5.34 -11.28 -2.67
CA GLY A 100 5.83 -11.80 -1.39
C GLY A 100 6.58 -10.79 -0.53
N ASP A 101 6.88 -9.58 -1.01
CA ASP A 101 7.49 -8.56 -0.16
C ASP A 101 6.55 -8.07 0.94
N TYR A 102 7.12 -7.75 2.10
CA TYR A 102 6.42 -6.94 3.09
C TYR A 102 6.27 -5.51 2.58
N TYR A 103 5.13 -4.89 2.90
CA TYR A 103 4.89 -3.48 2.59
C TYR A 103 4.69 -2.70 3.89
N PRO A 104 5.35 -1.54 4.09
CA PRO A 104 6.13 -0.77 3.09
C PRO A 104 7.64 -1.08 3.07
N ASP A 105 8.16 -1.90 3.97
CA ASP A 105 9.58 -2.27 3.99
C ASP A 105 9.77 -3.77 3.70
N PRO A 106 10.22 -4.16 2.49
CA PRO A 106 10.33 -5.56 2.05
C PRO A 106 11.13 -6.47 2.99
N ALA A 107 12.06 -5.91 3.76
CA ALA A 107 12.95 -6.64 4.64
C ALA A 107 12.50 -6.69 6.10
N ASN A 108 11.41 -6.01 6.48
CA ASN A 108 11.06 -5.80 7.88
C ASN A 108 9.58 -6.11 8.18
N SER A 109 9.33 -7.32 8.66
CA SER A 109 8.00 -7.79 9.04
C SER A 109 7.37 -6.95 10.15
N ASN A 110 8.17 -6.35 11.05
CA ASN A 110 7.66 -5.55 12.18
C ASN A 110 6.97 -4.26 11.73
N THR A 111 7.25 -3.79 10.52
CA THR A 111 6.63 -2.58 9.94
C THR A 111 5.55 -2.91 8.92
N ALA A 112 5.34 -4.20 8.65
CA ALA A 112 4.45 -4.63 7.60
C ALA A 112 2.99 -4.30 7.94
N ILE A 113 2.27 -3.76 6.97
CA ILE A 113 0.81 -3.60 7.01
C ILE A 113 0.10 -4.58 6.07
N GLY A 114 0.87 -5.24 5.21
CA GLY A 114 0.41 -6.24 4.26
C GLY A 114 1.56 -6.87 3.50
N VAL A 115 1.22 -7.84 2.65
CA VAL A 115 2.17 -8.54 1.78
C VAL A 115 1.77 -8.31 0.34
N VAL A 116 2.75 -7.97 -0.51
CA VAL A 116 2.55 -7.73 -1.95
C VAL A 116 2.14 -9.02 -2.64
N PHE A 117 1.00 -9.03 -3.33
CA PHE A 117 0.54 -10.20 -4.10
C PHE A 117 0.45 -9.95 -5.60
N GLN A 118 0.49 -8.68 -6.03
CA GLN A 118 0.45 -8.31 -7.44
C GLN A 118 1.35 -7.09 -7.67
N ILE A 119 2.10 -7.11 -8.77
CA ILE A 119 2.80 -5.96 -9.33
C ILE A 119 2.10 -5.58 -10.62
N THR A 120 1.74 -4.31 -10.77
CA THR A 120 0.94 -3.83 -11.91
C THR A 120 1.72 -3.00 -12.92
N ASP A 121 3.00 -2.76 -12.66
CA ASP A 121 3.90 -2.01 -13.53
C ASP A 121 5.27 -2.68 -13.65
N GLN A 122 6.01 -2.34 -14.70
CA GLN A 122 7.32 -2.95 -14.95
C GLN A 122 8.37 -2.55 -13.90
N GLY A 123 8.16 -1.42 -13.22
CA GLY A 123 9.08 -0.88 -12.22
C GLY A 123 8.92 -1.46 -10.80
N GLY A 124 7.89 -2.30 -10.57
CA GLY A 124 7.57 -2.78 -9.21
C GLY A 124 7.08 -1.66 -8.28
N ALA A 125 6.72 -0.54 -8.86
CA ALA A 125 6.43 0.70 -8.17
C ALA A 125 4.98 0.72 -7.69
N HIS A 126 4.11 0.02 -8.43
CA HIS A 126 2.68 -0.08 -8.16
C HIS A 126 2.25 -1.54 -8.06
N GLY A 127 1.25 -1.78 -7.22
CA GLY A 127 0.74 -3.13 -7.04
C GLY A 127 -0.41 -3.21 -6.07
N LYS A 128 -0.62 -4.42 -5.57
CA LYS A 128 -1.61 -4.69 -4.53
C LYS A 128 -1.00 -5.48 -3.38
N ILE A 129 -1.40 -5.11 -2.18
CA ILE A 129 -1.09 -5.84 -0.96
C ILE A 129 -2.35 -6.46 -0.38
N VAL A 130 -2.19 -7.57 0.31
CA VAL A 130 -3.24 -8.20 1.12
C VAL A 130 -3.00 -7.93 2.61
N SER A 131 -4.08 -7.80 3.38
CA SER A 131 -4.03 -7.60 4.82
C SER A 131 -3.40 -8.78 5.55
N LEU A 132 -2.70 -8.48 6.64
CA LEU A 132 -2.08 -9.49 7.51
C LEU A 132 -3.12 -10.28 8.32
N ASP A 133 -4.22 -9.62 8.70
CA ASP A 133 -5.30 -10.21 9.47
C ASP A 133 -6.41 -10.80 8.58
N GLU A 134 -6.95 -11.92 9.06
CA GLU A 134 -8.19 -12.54 8.59
C GLU A 134 -9.33 -12.30 9.60
N LYS A 135 -10.55 -12.21 9.08
CA LYS A 135 -11.77 -12.36 9.88
C LYS A 135 -12.63 -13.46 9.29
N THR A 136 -13.32 -14.19 10.14
CA THR A 136 -14.23 -15.28 9.77
C THR A 136 -15.63 -15.02 10.30
N GLU A 137 -16.60 -15.80 9.83
CA GLU A 137 -18.00 -15.72 10.25
C GLU A 137 -18.64 -14.35 9.97
N PHE A 138 -18.22 -13.71 8.89
CA PHE A 138 -18.81 -12.47 8.42
C PHE A 138 -19.81 -12.73 7.29
N SER A 139 -20.97 -12.09 7.38
CA SER A 139 -21.91 -12.01 6.27
C SER A 139 -21.46 -10.98 5.24
N TRP A 140 -21.79 -11.23 3.99
CA TRP A 140 -21.51 -10.34 2.87
C TRP A 140 -22.52 -9.19 2.80
N GLY A 141 -23.81 -9.47 2.99
CA GLY A 141 -24.87 -8.46 2.90
C GLY A 141 -26.26 -9.03 3.20
N LYS A 142 -27.30 -8.21 3.06
CA LYS A 142 -28.68 -8.59 3.39
C LYS A 142 -29.34 -9.41 2.27
N SER A 143 -29.93 -10.56 2.59
CA SER A 143 -30.63 -11.37 1.58
C SER A 143 -31.87 -10.64 1.04
N LYS A 144 -32.25 -10.93 -0.20
CA LYS A 144 -33.35 -10.30 -0.96
C LYS A 144 -33.20 -8.79 -1.21
N ARG A 145 -32.00 -8.23 -0.98
CA ARG A 145 -31.66 -6.85 -1.33
C ARG A 145 -30.76 -6.88 -2.55
N ASP A 146 -31.16 -6.29 -3.66
CA ASP A 146 -30.30 -6.15 -4.84
C ASP A 146 -29.54 -4.82 -4.76
N GLU A 147 -28.23 -4.86 -4.50
CA GLU A 147 -27.46 -3.63 -4.32
C GLU A 147 -27.27 -2.85 -5.62
N LYS A 148 -27.16 -3.56 -6.74
CA LYS A 148 -27.09 -2.92 -8.05
C LYS A 148 -28.36 -2.11 -8.31
N SER A 149 -29.52 -2.69 -8.01
CA SER A 149 -30.83 -2.03 -8.16
C SER A 149 -31.06 -0.94 -7.11
N ALA A 150 -30.38 -1.04 -5.97
CA ALA A 150 -30.35 -0.01 -4.94
C ALA A 150 -29.44 1.19 -5.28
N GLY A 151 -28.75 1.16 -6.42
CA GLY A 151 -27.90 2.25 -6.88
C GLY A 151 -26.43 2.17 -6.42
N VAL A 152 -26.00 1.03 -5.85
CA VAL A 152 -24.59 0.83 -5.47
C VAL A 152 -23.76 0.57 -6.73
N ALA A 153 -23.17 1.64 -7.27
CA ALA A 153 -22.35 1.57 -8.47
C ALA A 153 -21.14 0.61 -8.27
N GLY A 154 -20.81 -0.16 -9.31
CA GLY A 154 -19.66 -1.07 -9.28
C GLY A 154 -19.82 -2.33 -8.42
N ILE A 155 -20.97 -2.56 -7.77
CA ILE A 155 -21.14 -3.72 -6.86
C ILE A 155 -21.07 -5.10 -7.55
N ARG A 156 -21.24 -5.14 -8.88
CA ARG A 156 -21.04 -6.35 -9.71
C ARG A 156 -19.77 -6.29 -10.56
N ASP A 157 -18.91 -5.32 -10.34
CA ASP A 157 -17.61 -5.28 -11.00
C ASP A 157 -16.78 -6.48 -10.51
N GLU A 158 -16.17 -7.16 -11.47
CA GLU A 158 -15.40 -8.37 -11.21
C GLU A 158 -13.93 -8.09 -10.88
N ASN A 159 -13.47 -6.86 -11.16
CA ASN A 159 -12.07 -6.45 -11.10
C ASN A 159 -11.83 -5.20 -10.23
N ASP A 160 -12.87 -4.47 -9.83
CA ASP A 160 -12.75 -3.26 -8.99
C ASP A 160 -13.51 -3.37 -7.66
N GLY A 161 -12.91 -4.09 -6.70
CA GLY A 161 -13.47 -4.22 -5.37
C GLY A 161 -13.44 -2.92 -4.56
N ALA A 162 -12.61 -1.96 -4.95
CA ALA A 162 -12.47 -0.69 -4.26
C ALA A 162 -13.72 0.17 -4.44
N ALA A 163 -14.22 0.28 -5.68
CA ALA A 163 -15.48 0.97 -5.95
C ALA A 163 -16.66 0.32 -5.25
N ALA A 164 -16.78 -1.01 -5.33
CA ALA A 164 -17.84 -1.77 -4.65
C ALA A 164 -17.84 -1.53 -3.14
N THR A 165 -16.66 -1.66 -2.51
CA THR A 165 -16.51 -1.50 -1.05
C THR A 165 -16.83 -0.08 -0.60
N ARG A 166 -16.27 0.93 -1.27
CA ARG A 166 -16.53 2.34 -0.96
C ARG A 166 -18.02 2.64 -1.06
N ASN A 167 -18.68 2.21 -2.14
CA ASN A 167 -20.08 2.54 -2.37
C ASN A 167 -21.03 1.82 -1.42
N ILE A 168 -20.73 0.57 -1.00
CA ILE A 168 -21.47 -0.10 0.08
C ILE A 168 -21.32 0.65 1.39
N ILE A 169 -20.08 1.04 1.74
CA ILE A 169 -19.84 1.78 2.99
C ILE A 169 -20.58 3.12 2.95
N THR A 170 -20.44 3.92 1.90
CA THR A 170 -21.15 5.20 1.74
C THR A 170 -22.67 5.03 1.82
N GLN A 171 -23.22 3.96 1.24
CA GLN A 171 -24.65 3.68 1.28
C GLN A 171 -25.16 3.38 2.70
N TYR A 172 -24.32 2.80 3.57
CA TYR A 172 -24.75 2.21 4.83
C TYR A 172 -24.00 2.69 6.08
N GLU A 173 -23.04 3.62 5.99
CA GLU A 173 -22.19 4.05 7.12
C GLU A 173 -22.97 4.69 8.29
N LEU A 174 -24.13 5.26 8.01
CA LEU A 174 -25.05 5.81 9.01
C LEU A 174 -26.16 4.83 9.42
N SER A 175 -26.17 3.63 8.84
CA SER A 175 -27.18 2.59 9.08
C SER A 175 -26.63 1.47 9.94
N TYR A 176 -27.48 0.96 10.84
CA TYR A 176 -27.19 -0.27 11.59
C TYR A 176 -27.01 -1.49 10.66
N ASP A 177 -27.53 -1.42 9.42
CA ASP A 177 -27.40 -2.49 8.45
C ASP A 177 -25.93 -2.77 8.10
N LEU A 178 -25.03 -1.77 8.06
CA LEU A 178 -23.61 -1.99 7.77
C LEU A 178 -23.01 -2.98 8.78
N GLN A 179 -23.21 -2.72 10.07
CA GLN A 179 -22.72 -3.59 11.15
C GLN A 179 -23.44 -4.94 11.18
N LYS A 180 -24.74 -4.97 10.89
CA LYS A 180 -25.57 -6.17 11.06
C LYS A 180 -25.42 -7.16 9.90
N TYR A 181 -25.50 -6.68 8.66
CA TYR A 181 -25.62 -7.53 7.47
C TYR A 181 -24.37 -7.47 6.58
N TYR A 182 -23.65 -6.33 6.53
CA TYR A 182 -22.48 -6.14 5.65
C TYR A 182 -21.17 -6.21 6.45
N GLN A 183 -21.00 -7.28 7.24
CA GLN A 183 -19.99 -7.34 8.30
C GLN A 183 -18.55 -7.25 7.78
N GLY A 184 -18.26 -7.81 6.60
CA GLY A 184 -16.96 -7.65 5.94
C GLY A 184 -16.65 -6.19 5.59
N PHE A 185 -17.62 -5.49 5.02
CA PHE A 185 -17.51 -4.07 4.68
C PHE A 185 -17.42 -3.20 5.94
N HIS A 186 -18.17 -3.53 7.00
CA HIS A 186 -18.09 -2.85 8.29
C HIS A 186 -16.71 -2.98 8.93
N TRP A 187 -16.10 -4.17 8.93
CA TRP A 187 -14.75 -4.36 9.45
C TRP A 187 -13.72 -3.52 8.69
N ILE A 188 -13.81 -3.47 7.36
CA ILE A 188 -12.95 -2.61 6.56
C ILE A 188 -13.14 -1.14 6.94
N PHE A 189 -14.37 -0.65 6.94
CA PHE A 189 -14.69 0.73 7.33
C PHE A 189 -14.14 1.07 8.72
N TRP A 190 -14.53 0.28 9.72
CA TRP A 190 -14.31 0.61 11.12
C TRP A 190 -12.87 0.38 11.56
N THR A 191 -12.28 -0.74 11.15
CA THR A 191 -10.97 -1.18 11.64
C THR A 191 -9.85 -0.82 10.68
N LYS A 192 -10.00 -1.12 9.38
CA LYS A 192 -8.90 -0.95 8.40
C LYS A 192 -8.77 0.49 7.91
N ASN A 193 -9.90 1.18 7.77
CA ASN A 193 -9.97 2.54 7.21
C ASN A 193 -10.24 3.63 8.25
N SER A 194 -10.25 3.29 9.55
CA SER A 194 -10.47 4.26 10.64
C SER A 194 -11.73 5.12 10.45
N ARG A 195 -12.82 4.48 10.04
CA ARG A 195 -14.13 5.08 9.74
C ARG A 195 -14.12 6.08 8.57
N LYS A 196 -13.29 5.82 7.56
CA LYS A 196 -13.28 6.56 6.29
C LYS A 196 -13.89 5.70 5.18
N ALA A 197 -14.95 6.20 4.55
CA ALA A 197 -15.57 5.51 3.41
C ALA A 197 -14.63 5.43 2.19
N ASP A 198 -13.78 6.45 2.02
CA ASP A 198 -12.76 6.57 0.98
C ASP A 198 -11.39 6.03 1.40
N GLY A 199 -11.32 5.21 2.46
CA GLY A 199 -10.08 4.59 2.89
C GLY A 199 -9.51 3.60 1.88
N GLU A 200 -8.22 3.31 2.02
CA GLU A 200 -7.43 2.62 0.99
C GLU A 200 -7.62 1.09 0.99
N TRP A 201 -8.10 0.52 2.10
CA TRP A 201 -8.41 -0.91 2.19
C TRP A 201 -9.80 -1.20 1.66
N TYR A 202 -9.96 -2.30 0.94
CA TYR A 202 -11.22 -2.73 0.38
C TYR A 202 -11.34 -4.26 0.32
N LEU A 203 -12.56 -4.76 0.19
CA LEU A 203 -12.82 -6.17 -0.02
C LEU A 203 -12.58 -6.45 -1.52
N PRO A 204 -11.68 -7.39 -1.87
CA PRO A 204 -11.30 -7.63 -3.26
C PRO A 204 -12.51 -8.06 -4.10
N ALA A 205 -12.61 -7.58 -5.34
CA ALA A 205 -13.55 -8.17 -6.29
C ALA A 205 -13.13 -9.61 -6.62
N LYS A 206 -14.04 -10.40 -7.20
CA LYS A 206 -13.78 -11.84 -7.36
C LYS A 206 -12.50 -12.15 -8.16
N ASN A 207 -12.16 -11.37 -9.19
CA ASN A 207 -10.94 -11.62 -9.96
C ASN A 207 -9.69 -11.23 -9.19
N GLU A 208 -9.74 -10.14 -8.41
CA GLU A 208 -8.64 -9.74 -7.51
C GLU A 208 -8.41 -10.79 -6.42
N LEU A 209 -9.49 -11.34 -5.85
CA LEU A 209 -9.43 -12.36 -4.82
C LEU A 209 -8.87 -13.68 -5.35
N LYS A 210 -9.28 -14.11 -6.56
CA LYS A 210 -8.73 -15.30 -7.21
C LYS A 210 -7.24 -15.15 -7.49
N GLU A 211 -6.82 -13.97 -7.94
CA GLU A 211 -5.41 -13.70 -8.20
C GLU A 211 -4.59 -13.85 -6.92
N PHE A 212 -5.01 -13.18 -5.83
CA PHE A 212 -4.37 -13.35 -4.53
C PHE A 212 -4.33 -14.82 -4.08
N ILE A 213 -5.45 -15.52 -4.11
CA ILE A 213 -5.53 -16.93 -3.68
C ILE A 213 -4.65 -17.84 -4.56
N THR A 214 -4.48 -17.51 -5.84
CA THR A 214 -3.57 -18.26 -6.72
C THR A 214 -2.12 -18.11 -6.27
N GLN A 215 -1.69 -16.89 -5.93
CA GLN A 215 -0.36 -16.63 -5.36
C GLN A 215 -0.18 -17.30 -4.00
N TRP A 216 -1.18 -17.23 -3.13
CA TRP A 216 -1.15 -17.91 -1.83
C TRP A 216 -1.02 -19.43 -2.00
N LYS A 217 -1.76 -20.03 -2.93
CA LYS A 217 -1.72 -21.49 -3.16
C LYS A 217 -0.40 -21.98 -3.73
N SER A 218 0.38 -21.16 -4.44
CA SER A 218 1.68 -21.59 -4.97
C SER A 218 2.71 -21.83 -3.87
N ASP A 219 2.54 -21.21 -2.69
CA ASP A 219 3.38 -21.44 -1.50
C ASP A 219 2.60 -21.16 -0.22
N LYS A 220 1.62 -22.02 0.11
CA LYS A 220 0.77 -21.82 1.30
C LYS A 220 1.57 -21.65 2.59
N PRO A 221 2.59 -22.50 2.88
CA PRO A 221 3.38 -22.36 4.10
C PRO A 221 4.13 -21.02 4.13
N GLY A 222 4.81 -20.64 3.05
CA GLY A 222 5.59 -19.40 3.00
C GLY A 222 4.72 -18.14 3.17
N TRP A 223 3.54 -18.10 2.55
CA TRP A 223 2.60 -17.01 2.74
C TRP A 223 2.04 -16.94 4.16
N ASN A 224 1.63 -18.07 4.74
CA ASN A 224 1.13 -18.09 6.12
C ASN A 224 2.22 -17.70 7.12
N THR A 225 3.46 -18.14 6.94
CA THR A 225 4.61 -17.69 7.73
C THR A 225 4.78 -16.18 7.63
N LYS A 226 4.71 -15.59 6.42
CA LYS A 226 4.80 -14.13 6.26
C LYS A 226 3.73 -13.37 7.03
N PHE A 227 2.49 -13.84 7.02
CA PHE A 227 1.42 -13.20 7.79
C PHE A 227 1.69 -13.27 9.30
N ILE A 228 2.12 -14.44 9.80
CA ILE A 228 2.40 -14.67 11.22
C ILE A 228 3.62 -13.85 11.69
N ASP A 229 4.71 -13.86 10.92
CA ASP A 229 5.95 -13.12 11.23
C ASP A 229 5.74 -11.60 11.29
N ALA A 230 4.70 -11.10 10.60
CA ALA A 230 4.27 -9.71 10.62
C ALA A 230 3.20 -9.41 11.69
N GLY A 231 2.90 -10.36 12.58
CA GLY A 231 1.90 -10.20 13.65
C GLY A 231 0.44 -10.38 13.22
N GLY A 232 0.20 -10.91 12.02
CA GLY A 232 -1.11 -11.25 11.49
C GLY A 232 -1.54 -12.68 11.81
N SER A 233 -2.44 -13.21 10.97
CA SER A 233 -2.94 -14.59 11.08
C SER A 233 -2.73 -15.35 9.77
N ALA A 234 -2.60 -16.67 9.86
CA ALA A 234 -2.65 -17.55 8.69
C ALA A 234 -4.00 -17.43 7.96
N MET A 235 -4.07 -17.90 6.72
CA MET A 235 -5.33 -18.13 6.02
C MET A 235 -5.90 -19.49 6.43
N ASP A 236 -6.99 -19.46 7.21
CA ASP A 236 -7.60 -20.67 7.77
C ASP A 236 -9.02 -20.93 7.27
N ALA A 237 -9.74 -19.92 6.77
CA ALA A 237 -11.07 -20.12 6.21
C ALA A 237 -11.05 -20.92 4.90
N THR A 238 -12.07 -21.76 4.67
CA THR A 238 -12.17 -22.53 3.42
C THR A 238 -12.76 -21.72 2.27
N TYR A 239 -13.62 -20.75 2.59
CA TYR A 239 -14.35 -19.92 1.64
C TYR A 239 -14.07 -18.45 1.93
N TYR A 240 -13.74 -17.67 0.90
CA TYR A 240 -13.48 -16.24 1.05
C TYR A 240 -14.47 -15.41 0.26
N TRP A 241 -15.15 -14.49 0.93
CA TRP A 241 -16.02 -13.54 0.26
C TRP A 241 -15.22 -12.58 -0.62
N SER A 242 -15.69 -12.37 -1.84
CA SER A 242 -15.32 -11.21 -2.66
C SER A 242 -16.29 -10.06 -2.43
N SER A 243 -16.02 -8.86 -2.95
CA SER A 243 -16.99 -7.75 -2.97
C SER A 243 -18.00 -7.80 -4.11
N THR A 244 -17.94 -8.82 -4.98
CA THR A 244 -18.79 -8.90 -6.17
C THR A 244 -20.15 -9.54 -5.83
N GLU A 245 -21.24 -8.79 -5.97
CA GLU A 245 -22.60 -9.30 -5.89
C GLU A 245 -22.92 -10.17 -7.11
N TYR A 246 -23.65 -11.28 -6.91
CA TYR A 246 -24.25 -12.02 -8.02
C TYR A 246 -25.65 -11.48 -8.33
N ASP A 247 -26.52 -11.47 -7.32
CA ASP A 247 -27.88 -10.96 -7.39
C ASP A 247 -28.40 -10.53 -6.00
N HIS A 248 -29.71 -10.31 -5.90
CA HIS A 248 -30.42 -9.96 -4.67
C HIS A 248 -30.25 -10.93 -3.50
N THR A 249 -29.84 -12.18 -3.73
CA THR A 249 -29.75 -13.25 -2.73
C THR A 249 -28.31 -13.74 -2.54
N PHE A 250 -27.51 -13.76 -3.59
CA PHE A 250 -26.20 -14.40 -3.59
C PHE A 250 -25.05 -13.41 -3.86
N ALA A 251 -23.88 -13.74 -3.29
CA ALA A 251 -22.62 -13.07 -3.56
C ALA A 251 -21.54 -14.08 -3.96
N TYR A 252 -20.52 -13.61 -4.65
CA TYR A 252 -19.41 -14.46 -5.07
C TYR A 252 -18.40 -14.68 -3.95
N PHE A 253 -17.95 -15.93 -3.82
CA PHE A 253 -16.83 -16.32 -2.97
C PHE A 253 -15.83 -17.19 -3.75
N VAL A 254 -14.61 -17.33 -3.22
CA VAL A 254 -13.59 -18.24 -3.75
C VAL A 254 -13.38 -19.40 -2.78
N ASN A 255 -13.36 -20.62 -3.31
CA ASN A 255 -13.05 -21.85 -2.57
C ASN A 255 -11.53 -22.15 -2.62
N ILE A 256 -10.92 -22.37 -1.46
CA ILE A 256 -9.49 -22.65 -1.35
C ILE A 256 -9.12 -24.13 -1.15
N ALA A 257 -10.07 -25.02 -0.83
CA ALA A 257 -9.82 -26.45 -0.60
C ALA A 257 -9.50 -27.24 -1.88
N GLY A 258 -10.04 -26.83 -3.03
CA GLY A 258 -9.86 -27.50 -4.33
C GLY A 258 -9.21 -26.62 -5.40
N ALA A 259 -9.55 -26.87 -6.67
CA ALA A 259 -9.19 -25.98 -7.77
C ALA A 259 -9.72 -24.56 -7.50
N THR A 260 -8.92 -23.53 -7.78
CA THR A 260 -9.33 -22.15 -7.52
C THR A 260 -10.45 -21.75 -8.49
N GLY A 261 -11.66 -21.59 -7.96
CA GLY A 261 -12.85 -21.22 -8.72
C GLY A 261 -13.80 -20.36 -7.92
N TYR A 262 -14.81 -19.83 -8.60
CA TYR A 262 -15.87 -19.01 -8.02
C TYR A 262 -17.11 -19.85 -7.83
N SER A 263 -17.79 -19.59 -6.72
CA SER A 263 -19.14 -20.04 -6.48
C SER A 263 -19.94 -18.90 -5.87
N THR A 264 -21.25 -19.06 -5.82
CA THR A 264 -22.15 -18.12 -5.17
C THR A 264 -22.76 -18.76 -3.93
N TYR A 265 -22.96 -17.98 -2.88
CA TYR A 265 -23.65 -18.44 -1.68
C TYR A 265 -24.51 -17.32 -1.09
N ASN A 266 -25.48 -17.70 -0.25
CA ASN A 266 -26.41 -16.74 0.34
C ASN A 266 -25.61 -15.68 1.10
N LYS A 267 -25.81 -14.42 0.71
CA LYS A 267 -24.96 -13.32 1.16
C LYS A 267 -25.17 -12.92 2.63
N GLU A 268 -26.26 -13.32 3.24
CA GLU A 268 -26.53 -13.09 4.67
C GLU A 268 -25.90 -14.18 5.57
N THR A 269 -25.46 -15.28 4.97
CA THR A 269 -24.88 -16.39 5.71
C THR A 269 -23.41 -16.14 6.08
N LYS A 270 -23.03 -16.63 7.27
CA LYS A 270 -21.68 -16.54 7.84
C LYS A 270 -20.90 -17.85 7.76
N VAL A 271 -21.61 -18.96 7.68
CA VAL A 271 -21.08 -20.33 7.67
C VAL A 271 -21.80 -21.12 6.59
N ALA A 272 -21.07 -21.65 5.63
CA ALA A 272 -21.62 -22.57 4.65
C ALA A 272 -21.78 -23.96 5.26
N GLU A 273 -23.02 -24.44 5.29
CA GLU A 273 -23.35 -25.78 5.76
C GLU A 273 -23.36 -26.73 4.56
N THR A 274 -22.56 -27.79 4.65
CA THR A 274 -22.47 -28.80 3.59
C THR A 274 -22.54 -30.19 4.21
N GLN A 275 -22.73 -31.22 3.38
CA GLN A 275 -22.64 -32.61 3.84
C GLN A 275 -21.27 -33.00 4.45
N TYR A 276 -20.22 -32.20 4.20
CA TYR A 276 -18.87 -32.44 4.70
C TYR A 276 -18.53 -31.62 5.95
N GLY A 277 -19.44 -30.77 6.40
CA GLY A 277 -19.27 -29.94 7.59
C GLY A 277 -19.62 -28.47 7.36
N ASN A 278 -19.28 -27.68 8.38
CA ASN A 278 -19.57 -26.26 8.49
C ASN A 278 -18.30 -25.46 8.22
N TYR A 279 -18.36 -24.58 7.22
CA TYR A 279 -17.19 -23.82 6.76
C TYR A 279 -17.46 -22.33 6.89
N PRO A 280 -16.83 -21.63 7.85
CA PRO A 280 -17.02 -20.20 8.00
C PRO A 280 -16.46 -19.46 6.78
N PHE A 281 -17.16 -18.39 6.37
CA PHE A 281 -16.64 -17.49 5.36
C PHE A 281 -15.60 -16.56 5.97
N GLY A 282 -14.43 -16.53 5.36
CA GLY A 282 -13.34 -15.61 5.64
C GLY A 282 -13.41 -14.34 4.80
N VAL A 283 -12.77 -13.29 5.30
CA VAL A 283 -12.47 -12.07 4.56
C VAL A 283 -11.01 -11.68 4.78
N ARG A 284 -10.40 -11.16 3.71
CA ARG A 284 -9.16 -10.39 3.75
C ARG A 284 -9.36 -9.12 2.95
N ALA A 285 -8.77 -8.03 3.44
CA ALA A 285 -8.79 -6.76 2.72
C ALA A 285 -7.57 -6.69 1.80
N ILE A 286 -7.69 -5.97 0.70
CA ILE A 286 -6.57 -5.61 -0.15
C ILE A 286 -6.48 -4.10 -0.27
N LYS A 287 -5.29 -3.61 -0.66
CA LYS A 287 -5.00 -2.19 -0.87
C LYS A 287 -4.10 -2.05 -2.10
N LYS A 288 -4.30 -1.01 -2.91
CA LYS A 288 -3.39 -0.62 -4.00
C LYS A 288 -2.26 0.25 -3.45
N PHE A 289 -1.06 0.14 -3.99
CA PHE A 289 0.09 1.01 -3.70
C PHE A 289 0.76 1.46 -4.98
#